data_AF-A0A7V9U323-F1
#
_entry.id   AF-A0A7V9U323-F1
#
_cell.length_a   1.000
_cell.length_b   1.000
_cell.length_c   1.000
_cell.angle_alpha   90.00
_cell.angle_beta   90.00
_cell.angle_gamma   90.00
#
_symmetry.space_group_name_H-M   'P 1'
#
loop_
_entity.id
_entity.type
_entity.pdbx_description
1 polymer ?
#
loop_
_entity_poly.entity_id
_entity_poly.type
_entity_poly.pdbx_seq_one_letter_code
_entity_poly.pdbx_strand_id
1 'polypeptide(L)'
;MMSPEELGRVAYLAYGATTEFKNYQGLPMPSWADLPDQIRRAWCNAAHAVMRQVTVTEPLRATFVDPRVVRECTSCGFLWPPGLTDTARRCPGCQQAYEG
;
A
#
# COMPACT_ATOMS: atom_id res chain seq x y z
N MET A 1 -8.99 -10.12 9.16
CA MET A 1 -8.54 -8.98 9.99
C MET A 1 -7.64 -9.56 11.08
N MET A 2 -6.41 -9.05 11.24
CA MET A 2 -5.50 -9.53 12.28
C MET A 2 -6.04 -9.14 13.66
N SER A 3 -5.88 -10.02 14.65
CA SER A 3 -6.21 -9.76 16.05
C SER A 3 -5.23 -8.76 16.68
N PRO A 4 -5.61 -8.09 17.79
CA PRO A 4 -4.70 -7.22 18.53
C PRO A 4 -3.40 -7.90 18.98
N GLU A 5 -3.46 -9.19 19.29
CA GLU A 5 -2.28 -9.97 19.67
C GLU A 5 -1.33 -10.20 18.50
N GLU A 6 -1.86 -10.58 17.33
CA GLU A 6 -1.06 -10.72 16.11
C GLU A 6 -0.40 -9.38 15.72
N LEU A 7 -1.14 -8.27 15.82
CA LEU A 7 -0.61 -6.92 15.57
C LEU A 7 0.52 -6.56 16.55
N GLY A 8 0.33 -6.82 17.84
CA GLY A 8 1.34 -6.57 18.87
C GLY A 8 2.60 -7.40 18.65
N ARG A 9 2.45 -8.68 18.32
CA ARG A 9 3.59 -9.58 18.04
C ARG A 9 4.38 -9.15 16.81
N VAL A 10 3.69 -8.75 15.73
CA VAL A 10 4.35 -8.21 14.52
C VAL A 10 5.14 -6.94 14.84
N ALA A 11 4.55 -6.00 15.58
CA ALA A 11 5.23 -4.77 15.98
C ALA A 11 6.47 -5.05 16.85
N TYR A 12 6.37 -5.99 17.79
CA TYR A 12 7.47 -6.40 18.64
C TYR A 12 8.63 -7.03 17.85
N LEU A 13 8.32 -7.92 16.91
CA LEU A 13 9.34 -8.54 16.05
C LEU A 13 10.00 -7.52 15.13
N ALA A 14 9.24 -6.56 14.59
CA ALA A 14 9.79 -5.48 13.78
C ALA A 14 10.75 -4.57 14.59
N TYR A 15 10.37 -4.24 15.83
CA TYR A 15 11.25 -3.54 16.76
C TYR A 15 12.54 -4.34 17.01
N GLY A 16 12.41 -5.62 17.35
CA GLY A 16 13.56 -6.50 17.57
C GLY A 16 14.48 -6.60 16.35
N ALA A 17 13.93 -6.78 15.14
CA ALA A 17 14.73 -6.80 13.92
C ALA A 17 15.52 -5.49 13.72
N THR A 18 14.94 -4.35 14.10
CA THR A 18 15.59 -3.03 14.00
C THR A 18 16.68 -2.84 15.06
N THR A 19 16.50 -3.42 16.25
CA THR A 19 17.45 -3.27 17.37
C THR A 19 18.42 -4.45 17.53
N GLU A 20 18.53 -5.31 16.51
CA GLU A 20 19.32 -6.57 16.58
C GLU A 20 18.90 -7.46 17.77
N PHE A 21 17.61 -7.43 18.10
CA PHE A 21 17.01 -8.11 19.25
C PHE A 21 17.63 -7.69 20.59
N LYS A 22 18.06 -6.44 20.71
CA LYS A 22 18.52 -5.83 21.96
C LYS A 22 17.51 -4.79 22.46
N ASN A 23 17.35 -4.69 23.78
CA ASN A 23 16.52 -3.69 24.43
C ASN A 23 17.27 -2.34 24.52
N TYR A 24 16.63 -1.33 25.09
CA TYR A 24 17.21 0.02 25.23
C TYR A 24 18.49 0.09 26.08
N GLN A 25 18.78 -0.94 26.86
CA GLN A 25 20.00 -1.07 27.66
C GLN A 25 21.11 -1.83 26.92
N GLY A 26 20.87 -2.26 25.66
CA GLY A 26 21.78 -3.09 24.89
C GLY A 26 21.75 -4.58 25.28
N LEU A 27 20.85 -4.99 26.17
CA LEU A 27 20.70 -6.38 26.60
C LEU A 27 19.81 -7.16 25.64
N PRO A 28 19.99 -8.48 25.49
CA PRO A 28 19.10 -9.30 24.67
C PRO A 28 17.64 -9.14 25.07
N MET A 29 16.77 -9.01 24.08
CA MET A 29 15.33 -8.98 24.26
C MET A 29 14.82 -10.37 24.65
N PRO A 30 13.82 -10.45 25.55
CA PRO A 30 13.13 -11.71 25.82
C PRO A 30 12.38 -12.20 24.57
N SER A 31 12.00 -13.48 24.53
CA SER A 31 11.05 -13.91 23.50
C SER A 31 9.65 -13.32 23.77
N TRP A 32 8.78 -13.32 22.76
CA TRP A 32 7.39 -12.86 22.93
C TRP A 32 6.64 -13.62 24.05
N ALA A 33 6.91 -14.92 24.18
CA ALA A 33 6.29 -15.77 25.20
C ALA A 33 6.79 -15.44 26.62
N ASP A 34 8.04 -14.99 26.74
CA ASP A 34 8.67 -14.65 28.02
C ASP A 34 8.35 -13.21 28.49
N LEU A 35 7.74 -12.39 27.64
CA LEU A 35 7.32 -11.05 28.02
C LEU A 35 6.27 -11.11 29.16
N PRO A 36 6.34 -10.21 30.15
CA PRO A 36 5.25 -10.02 31.09
C PRO A 36 3.96 -9.64 30.35
N ASP A 37 2.81 -10.12 30.85
CA ASP A 37 1.49 -9.84 30.25
C ASP A 37 1.22 -8.35 30.05
N GLN A 38 1.69 -7.52 30.99
CA GLN A 38 1.56 -6.07 30.88
C GLN A 38 2.27 -5.53 29.64
N ILE A 39 3.45 -6.03 29.33
CA ILE A 39 4.25 -5.59 28.18
C ILE A 39 3.65 -6.11 26.88
N ARG A 40 3.19 -7.37 26.83
CA ARG A 40 2.43 -7.88 25.68
C ARG A 40 1.22 -6.99 25.38
N ARG A 41 0.41 -6.70 26.39
CA ARG A 41 -0.77 -5.82 26.24
C ARG A 41 -0.42 -4.42 25.75
N ALA A 42 0.70 -3.85 26.21
CA ALA A 42 1.16 -2.55 25.74
C ALA A 42 1.47 -2.57 24.23
N TRP A 43 2.17 -3.60 23.73
CA TRP A 43 2.42 -3.77 22.30
C TRP A 43 1.13 -3.97 21.49
N CYS A 44 0.21 -4.82 21.98
CA CYS A 44 -1.09 -5.03 21.33
C CYS A 44 -1.87 -3.71 21.19
N ASN A 45 -1.96 -2.94 22.28
CA ASN A 45 -2.70 -1.67 22.29
C ASN A 45 -2.05 -0.62 21.40
N ALA A 46 -0.71 -0.51 21.41
CA ALA A 46 0.02 0.42 20.56
C ALA A 46 -0.18 0.09 19.07
N ALA A 47 0.01 -1.17 18.68
CA ALA A 47 -0.16 -1.60 17.30
C ALA A 47 -1.61 -1.44 16.81
N HIS A 48 -2.58 -1.80 17.66
CA HIS A 48 -4.00 -1.63 17.36
C HIS A 48 -4.40 -0.15 17.21
N ALA A 49 -3.85 0.74 18.05
CA ALA A 49 -4.09 2.18 17.94
C ALA A 49 -3.55 2.74 16.61
N VAL A 50 -2.35 2.34 16.19
CA VAL A 50 -1.79 2.73 14.89
C VAL A 50 -2.66 2.22 13.73
N MET A 51 -3.04 0.93 13.75
CA MET A 51 -3.88 0.35 12.70
C MET A 51 -5.20 1.13 12.52
N ARG A 52 -5.84 1.54 13.62
CA ARG A 52 -7.09 2.33 13.57
C ARG A 52 -6.91 3.73 12.98
N GLN A 53 -5.72 4.31 13.06
CA GLN A 53 -5.42 5.63 12.50
C GLN A 53 -4.97 5.54 11.03
N VAL A 54 -4.21 4.50 10.67
CA VAL A 54 -3.68 4.31 9.31
C VAL A 54 -4.75 3.81 8.33
N THR A 55 -5.80 3.15 8.82
CA THR A 55 -6.94 2.70 7.98
C THR A 55 -7.83 3.83 7.45
N VAL A 56 -7.45 5.10 7.66
CA VAL A 56 -8.25 6.27 7.23
C VAL A 56 -7.49 7.22 6.27
N THR A 57 -6.36 6.82 5.67
CA THR A 57 -5.66 7.71 4.74
C THR A 57 -5.78 7.26 3.27
N GLU A 58 -6.47 8.11 2.53
CA GLU A 58 -6.85 8.14 1.11
C GLU A 58 -7.99 7.19 0.66
N PRO A 59 -9.18 7.74 0.26
CA PRO A 59 -9.87 7.07 -0.83
C PRO A 59 -8.89 7.04 -1.99
N LEU A 60 -8.74 5.87 -2.62
CA LEU A 60 -8.17 5.75 -3.96
C LEU A 60 -8.55 7.02 -4.72
N ARG A 61 -7.56 7.84 -5.07
CA ARG A 61 -7.72 8.81 -6.14
C ARG A 61 -7.89 7.95 -7.39
N ALA A 62 -9.08 7.37 -7.55
CA ALA A 62 -9.60 6.99 -8.81
C ALA A 62 -9.51 8.29 -9.60
N THR A 63 -8.48 8.38 -10.43
CA THR A 63 -8.55 9.19 -11.62
C THR A 63 -9.80 8.69 -12.33
N PHE A 64 -10.92 9.35 -12.05
CA PHE A 64 -12.13 9.22 -12.80
C PHE A 64 -11.75 9.74 -14.19
N VAL A 65 -11.23 8.86 -15.03
CA VAL A 65 -11.05 9.14 -16.45
C VAL A 65 -12.47 9.35 -16.93
N ASP A 66 -12.83 10.59 -17.24
CA ASP A 66 -14.13 10.89 -17.82
C ASP A 66 -14.28 10.02 -19.09
N PRO A 67 -15.22 9.06 -19.11
CA PRO A 67 -15.39 8.16 -20.25
C PRO A 67 -15.78 8.91 -21.53
N ARG A 68 -16.18 10.18 -21.43
CA ARG A 68 -16.53 11.03 -22.59
C ARG A 68 -15.32 11.56 -23.34
N VAL A 69 -14.09 11.39 -22.84
CA VAL A 69 -12.89 11.94 -23.48
C VAL A 69 -11.96 10.86 -24.03
N VAL A 70 -12.37 9.59 -23.94
CA VAL A 70 -11.61 8.46 -24.49
C VAL A 70 -11.86 8.38 -26.00
N ARG A 71 -10.78 8.36 -26.79
CA ARG A 71 -10.87 8.08 -28.23
C ARG A 71 -10.80 6.56 -28.45
N GLU A 72 -11.65 6.06 -29.34
CA GLU A 72 -11.66 4.67 -29.80
C GLU A 72 -11.00 4.58 -31.19
N CYS A 73 -10.04 3.65 -31.36
CA CYS A 73 -9.52 3.35 -32.70
C CYS A 73 -10.53 2.53 -33.49
N THR A 74 -10.94 3.05 -34.65
CA THR A 74 -11.87 2.36 -35.56
C THR A 74 -11.32 1.06 -36.14
N SER A 75 -10.00 0.83 -36.12
CA SER A 75 -9.42 -0.41 -36.63
C SER A 75 -9.27 -1.52 -35.59
N CYS A 76 -9.02 -1.20 -34.32
CA CYS A 76 -8.74 -2.23 -33.31
C CYS A 76 -9.57 -2.11 -32.03
N GLY A 77 -10.43 -1.09 -31.91
CA GLY A 77 -11.25 -0.83 -30.72
C GLY A 77 -10.45 -0.40 -29.50
N PHE A 78 -9.15 -0.09 -29.64
CA PHE A 78 -8.34 0.36 -28.51
C PHE A 78 -8.80 1.75 -28.04
N LEU A 79 -9.01 1.85 -26.73
CA LEU A 79 -9.48 3.05 -26.04
C LEU A 79 -8.30 3.74 -25.34
N TRP A 80 -8.05 5.02 -25.61
CA TRP A 80 -7.01 5.78 -24.90
C TRP A 80 -7.44 7.18 -24.46
N PRO A 81 -6.89 7.66 -23.33
CA PRO A 81 -7.24 8.96 -22.76
C PRO A 81 -6.65 10.13 -23.58
N PRO A 82 -7.26 11.33 -23.45
CA PRO A 82 -6.70 12.55 -24.04
C PRO A 82 -5.34 12.85 -23.40
N GLY A 83 -4.34 13.16 -24.21
CA GLY A 83 -2.97 13.43 -23.75
C GLY A 83 -1.98 12.28 -23.98
N LEU A 84 -2.46 11.07 -24.30
CA LEU A 84 -1.63 10.00 -24.88
C LEU A 84 -1.54 10.18 -26.40
N THR A 85 -1.23 11.39 -26.87
CA THR A 85 -0.99 11.63 -28.29
C THR A 85 0.46 11.25 -28.60
N ASP A 86 0.64 10.16 -29.32
CA ASP A 86 1.86 9.94 -30.08
C ASP A 86 2.01 11.11 -31.07
N THR A 87 3.15 11.80 -31.05
CA THR A 87 3.46 12.90 -31.99
C THR A 87 3.36 12.44 -33.45
N ALA A 88 3.42 11.12 -33.69
CA ALA A 88 3.24 10.50 -34.99
C ALA A 88 1.77 10.26 -35.44
N ARG A 89 0.75 10.66 -34.65
CA ARG A 89 -0.69 10.40 -34.92
C ARG A 89 -0.98 8.91 -35.18
N ARG A 90 -0.41 8.03 -34.37
CA ARG A 90 -0.61 6.58 -34.45
C ARG A 90 -1.33 6.06 -33.22
N CYS A 91 -2.20 5.08 -33.43
CA CYS A 91 -2.86 4.36 -32.35
C CYS A 91 -1.79 3.57 -31.56
N PRO A 92 -1.69 3.71 -30.22
CA PRO A 92 -0.70 2.96 -29.43
C PRO A 92 -0.86 1.44 -29.53
N GLY A 93 -2.11 0.96 -29.62
CA GLY A 93 -2.42 -0.48 -29.66
C GLY A 93 -2.06 -1.17 -30.99
N CYS A 94 -2.38 -0.59 -32.14
CA CYS A 94 -2.21 -1.22 -33.45
C CYS A 94 -1.25 -0.48 -34.40
N GLN A 95 -0.69 0.67 -33.99
CA GLN A 95 0.25 1.49 -34.75
C GLN A 95 -0.30 2.09 -36.07
N GLN A 96 -1.60 1.94 -36.33
CA GLN A 96 -2.25 2.55 -37.50
C GLN A 96 -2.37 4.07 -37.33
N ALA A 97 -2.18 4.79 -38.44
CA ALA A 97 -2.37 6.24 -38.49
C ALA A 97 -3.86 6.59 -38.44
N TYR A 98 -4.20 7.71 -37.82
CA TYR A 98 -5.56 8.26 -37.83
C TYR A 98 -5.55 9.77 -38.12
N GLU A 99 -6.62 10.27 -38.73
CA GLU A 99 -6.86 11.70 -38.89
C GLU A 99 -7.53 12.23 -37.61
N GLY A 100 -7.01 13.35 -37.08
CA GLY A 100 -7.32 13.87 -35.76
C GLY A 100 -8.65 14.59 -35.65
#